data_AF-A0A661J6N9-F1
#
_entry.id   AF-A0A661J6N9-F1
#
_cell.length_a   1.000
_cell.length_b   1.000
_cell.length_c   1.000
_cell.angle_alpha   90.00
_cell.angle_beta   90.00
_cell.angle_gamma   90.00
#
_symmetry.space_group_name_H-M   'P 1'
#
loop_
_entity.id
_entity.type
_entity.pdbx_description
1 polymer ?
#
loop_
_entity_poly.entity_id
_entity_poly.type
_entity_poly.pdbx_seq_one_letter_code
_entity_poly.pdbx_strand_id
1 'polypeptide(L)'
;MRKRQGKLWCLMLFLLLLTGCASTMMMTGLSANIMGGKNAVKNPFIEADLDALFIDEISAIIKLNQLVLERVPISYEDPWPELLNDYRQPVKDQTQWQKKKAYDACLNRLLKKDFSFYDFYNLQAYLDYISVVSNNLMTGLLGSLESGAFIEAAKELGREYEHAKLVLGYIPFGCKCAYFRQGYTDLTPKHPVCRHIKVNPQCDFFNKPTDVMLAYYFFHKGGIKAWADLKIPANCFRVVEGEQLGTFKEVFYSLLPADRREQMERVDEELTILEAELESIKARLKDKNLSKEKRIALERKKRELTRQFQNEKAIQDRLYREAIQTIEITPENIKKAKKLLEIVKFIDYNFINTATVMTVLTFKIVQDAQRIPKMNIEQALVTSFTLLSQKGVFIKKDQKAYKRRFELLAKRIVALSINYFEIWGHAIAQKHQVAQYKAYLKAIVKMEERIAKKKEG
;
A
#
# COMPACT_ATOMS: atom_id res chain seq x y z
N MET A 1 -9.76 33.93 -23.52
CA MET A 1 -8.83 33.75 -22.37
C MET A 1 -9.07 32.49 -21.51
N ARG A 2 -10.28 31.88 -21.46
CA ARG A 2 -10.57 30.68 -20.64
C ARG A 2 -9.89 29.35 -21.03
N LYS A 3 -9.38 29.18 -22.27
CA LYS A 3 -8.71 27.93 -22.71
C LYS A 3 -7.23 27.79 -22.26
N ARG A 4 -6.58 28.87 -21.77
CA ARG A 4 -5.19 28.82 -21.29
C ARG A 4 -5.07 28.46 -19.79
N GLN A 5 -6.08 28.72 -18.97
CA GLN A 5 -6.07 28.42 -17.53
C GLN A 5 -6.17 26.92 -17.22
N GLY A 6 -6.91 26.13 -18.03
CA GLY A 6 -7.01 24.68 -17.83
C GLY A 6 -5.70 23.92 -18.10
N LYS A 7 -4.87 24.40 -19.05
CA LYS A 7 -3.54 23.81 -19.31
C LYS A 7 -2.53 24.13 -18.21
N LEU A 8 -2.63 25.31 -17.59
CA LEU A 8 -1.75 25.73 -16.49
C LEU A 8 -2.03 24.93 -15.20
N TRP A 9 -3.29 24.56 -14.97
CA TRP A 9 -3.68 23.68 -13.85
C TRP A 9 -3.24 22.24 -14.02
N CYS A 10 -3.34 21.66 -15.24
CA CYS A 10 -2.77 20.34 -15.51
C CYS A 10 -1.24 20.33 -15.39
N LEU A 11 -0.56 21.40 -15.81
CA LEU A 11 0.89 21.54 -15.65
C LEU A 11 1.28 21.72 -14.18
N MET A 12 0.52 22.48 -13.38
CA MET A 12 0.75 22.60 -11.93
C MET A 12 0.48 21.30 -11.18
N LEU A 13 -0.52 20.50 -11.57
CA LEU A 13 -0.76 19.17 -11.00
C LEU A 13 0.37 18.19 -11.36
N PHE A 14 0.92 18.29 -12.58
CA PHE A 14 2.11 17.55 -12.99
C PHE A 14 3.37 18.01 -12.24
N LEU A 15 3.50 19.33 -11.99
CA LEU A 15 4.60 19.91 -11.22
C LEU A 15 4.49 19.62 -9.72
N LEU A 16 3.29 19.55 -9.14
CA LEU A 16 3.07 19.14 -7.75
C LEU A 16 3.29 17.64 -7.52
N LEU A 17 3.14 16.82 -8.56
CA LEU A 17 3.61 15.42 -8.57
C LEU A 17 5.14 15.32 -8.70
N LEU A 18 5.81 16.37 -9.20
CA LEU A 18 7.27 16.43 -9.37
C LEU A 18 8.00 17.09 -8.20
N THR A 19 7.35 17.88 -7.34
CA THR A 19 8.05 18.57 -6.21
C THR A 19 8.25 17.69 -4.97
N GLY A 20 7.70 16.47 -4.96
CA GLY A 20 8.15 15.41 -4.04
C GLY A 20 9.49 14.79 -4.43
N CYS A 21 10.06 15.17 -5.59
CA CYS A 21 11.14 14.44 -6.27
C CYS A 21 12.58 14.90 -5.99
N ALA A 22 12.92 15.34 -4.78
CA ALA A 22 14.35 15.54 -4.46
C ALA A 22 15.07 14.19 -4.20
N SER A 23 14.40 13.22 -3.57
CA SER A 23 14.89 11.84 -3.44
C SER A 23 14.50 10.94 -4.63
N THR A 24 13.44 11.33 -5.37
CA THR A 24 12.89 10.55 -6.49
C THR A 24 13.64 10.80 -7.81
N MET A 25 14.29 11.96 -8.01
CA MET A 25 15.14 12.21 -9.19
C MET A 25 16.42 11.36 -9.21
N MET A 26 16.92 10.90 -8.06
CA MET A 26 18.02 9.94 -8.04
C MET A 26 17.59 8.56 -8.56
N MET A 27 16.37 8.11 -8.25
CA MET A 27 15.84 6.81 -8.73
C MET A 27 15.37 6.87 -10.20
N THR A 28 14.78 7.97 -10.65
CA THR A 28 14.36 8.13 -12.06
C THR A 28 15.53 8.48 -12.98
N GLY A 29 16.55 9.21 -12.50
CA GLY A 29 17.77 9.53 -13.23
C GLY A 29 18.69 8.33 -13.43
N LEU A 30 18.79 7.42 -12.44
CA LEU A 30 19.48 6.14 -12.63
C LEU A 30 18.69 5.22 -13.56
N SER A 31 17.38 5.05 -13.37
CA SER A 31 16.59 4.12 -14.18
C SER A 31 16.48 4.54 -15.66
N ALA A 32 16.35 5.83 -15.98
CA ALA A 32 16.23 6.29 -17.36
C ALA A 32 17.54 6.17 -18.18
N ASN A 33 18.71 6.35 -17.55
CA ASN A 33 20.00 6.17 -18.22
C ASN A 33 20.50 4.70 -18.23
N ILE A 34 19.95 3.83 -17.38
CA ILE A 34 20.35 2.41 -17.25
C ILE A 34 19.44 1.47 -18.07
N MET A 35 18.23 1.89 -18.48
CA MET A 35 17.37 1.11 -19.39
C MET A 35 18.00 0.82 -20.77
N GLY A 36 19.14 1.45 -21.12
CA GLY A 36 19.96 1.12 -22.29
C GLY A 36 21.07 0.08 -22.04
N GLY A 37 21.33 -0.32 -20.79
CA GLY A 37 22.41 -1.23 -20.42
C GLY A 37 22.00 -2.70 -20.41
N LYS A 38 22.25 -3.42 -21.52
CA LYS A 38 21.97 -4.86 -21.69
C LYS A 38 22.78 -5.83 -20.78
N ASN A 39 23.53 -5.37 -19.77
CA ASN A 39 24.69 -6.13 -19.26
C ASN A 39 24.72 -6.47 -17.74
N ALA A 40 23.65 -6.26 -16.97
CA ALA A 40 23.52 -6.92 -15.66
C ALA A 40 22.72 -8.21 -15.83
N VAL A 41 23.36 -9.37 -15.63
CA VAL A 41 22.72 -10.69 -15.73
C VAL A 41 21.85 -10.92 -14.47
N LYS A 42 20.72 -10.22 -14.39
CA LYS A 42 19.70 -10.44 -13.36
C LYS A 42 18.98 -11.76 -13.64
N ASN A 43 18.67 -12.55 -12.60
CA ASN A 43 17.90 -13.77 -12.78
C ASN A 43 16.41 -13.43 -12.98
N PRO A 44 15.79 -13.78 -14.13
CA PRO A 44 14.43 -13.36 -14.45
C PRO A 44 13.38 -13.89 -13.46
N PHE A 45 13.64 -15.02 -12.79
CA PHE A 45 12.72 -15.57 -11.80
C PHE A 45 12.83 -14.87 -10.45
N ILE A 46 14.03 -14.45 -10.04
CA ILE A 46 14.17 -13.61 -8.84
C ILE A 46 13.53 -12.25 -9.08
N GLU A 47 13.78 -11.66 -10.25
CA GLU A 47 13.20 -10.37 -10.61
C GLU A 47 11.67 -10.40 -10.65
N ALA A 48 11.09 -11.48 -11.21
CA ALA A 48 9.64 -11.66 -11.20
C ALA A 48 9.08 -11.96 -9.80
N ASP A 49 9.82 -12.65 -8.94
CA ASP A 49 9.41 -12.89 -7.55
C ASP A 49 9.48 -11.61 -6.70
N LEU A 50 10.46 -10.75 -6.96
CA LEU A 50 10.55 -9.40 -6.39
C LEU A 50 9.36 -8.54 -6.82
N ASP A 51 8.97 -8.59 -8.09
CA ASP A 51 7.79 -7.87 -8.58
C ASP A 51 6.51 -8.39 -7.93
N ALA A 52 6.38 -9.71 -7.82
CA ALA A 52 5.26 -10.34 -7.14
C ALA A 52 5.20 -9.99 -5.65
N LEU A 53 6.34 -9.92 -4.96
CA LEU A 53 6.43 -9.47 -3.57
C LEU A 53 5.86 -8.06 -3.40
N PHE A 54 6.25 -7.12 -4.26
CA PHE A 54 5.73 -5.76 -4.18
C PHE A 54 4.23 -5.70 -4.43
N ILE A 55 3.74 -6.44 -5.42
CA ILE A 55 2.30 -6.52 -5.70
C ILE A 55 1.56 -7.07 -4.48
N ASP A 56 2.12 -8.08 -3.81
CA ASP A 56 1.56 -8.65 -2.58
C ASP A 56 1.53 -7.63 -1.44
N GLU A 57 2.65 -6.94 -1.17
CA GLU A 57 2.74 -5.93 -0.10
C GLU A 57 1.79 -4.75 -0.34
N ILE A 58 1.70 -4.27 -1.59
CA ILE A 58 0.77 -3.22 -1.98
C ILE A 58 -0.67 -3.71 -1.80
N SER A 59 -0.98 -4.94 -2.22
CA SER A 59 -2.31 -5.52 -2.02
C SER A 59 -2.67 -5.65 -0.53
N ALA A 60 -1.69 -6.01 0.30
CA ALA A 60 -1.85 -6.09 1.75
C ALA A 60 -2.11 -4.72 2.38
N ILE A 61 -1.42 -3.68 1.93
CA ILE A 61 -1.63 -2.29 2.37
C ILE A 61 -2.98 -1.74 1.90
N ILE A 62 -3.38 -1.99 0.65
CA ILE A 62 -4.71 -1.59 0.15
C ILE A 62 -5.79 -2.21 1.05
N LYS A 63 -5.64 -3.50 1.39
CA LYS A 63 -6.57 -4.16 2.30
C LYS A 63 -6.55 -3.53 3.68
N LEU A 64 -5.36 -3.25 4.23
CA LEU A 64 -5.23 -2.61 5.53
C LEU A 64 -5.89 -1.22 5.57
N ASN A 65 -5.67 -0.40 4.54
CA ASN A 65 -6.31 0.92 4.39
C ASN A 65 -7.84 0.78 4.39
N GLN A 66 -8.38 -0.24 3.69
CA GLN A 66 -9.81 -0.52 3.71
C GLN A 66 -10.31 -0.84 5.12
N LEU A 67 -9.59 -1.68 5.88
CA LEU A 67 -9.99 -2.03 7.26
C LEU A 67 -9.92 -0.83 8.20
N VAL A 68 -8.92 0.04 8.02
CA VAL A 68 -8.80 1.31 8.76
C VAL A 68 -10.03 2.19 8.51
N LEU A 69 -10.53 2.24 7.28
CA LEU A 69 -11.69 3.06 6.92
C LEU A 69 -13.03 2.43 7.38
N GLU A 70 -13.15 1.10 7.33
CA GLU A 70 -14.44 0.41 7.46
C GLU A 70 -14.67 -0.29 8.80
N ARG A 71 -13.63 -0.58 9.59
CA ARG A 71 -13.74 -1.55 10.70
C ARG A 71 -13.31 -1.05 12.05
N VAL A 72 -12.29 -0.20 12.13
CA VAL A 72 -11.74 0.22 13.43
C VAL A 72 -12.47 1.48 13.88
N PRO A 73 -13.19 1.44 15.02
CA PRO A 73 -13.90 2.61 15.50
C PRO A 73 -12.94 3.70 15.96
N ILE A 74 -13.38 4.95 15.83
CA ILE A 74 -12.65 6.12 16.27
C ILE A 74 -13.12 6.48 17.67
N SER A 75 -12.16 6.83 18.51
CA SER A 75 -12.37 7.41 19.82
C SER A 75 -11.52 8.68 19.95
N TYR A 76 -11.95 9.58 20.82
CA TYR A 76 -11.14 10.72 21.21
C TYR A 76 -9.97 10.33 22.12
N GLU A 77 -10.17 9.32 22.95
CA GLU A 77 -9.23 8.87 23.97
C GLU A 77 -8.18 7.92 23.38
N ASP A 78 -8.57 7.04 22.46
CA ASP A 78 -7.64 6.08 21.87
C ASP A 78 -6.74 6.74 20.79
N PRO A 79 -5.41 6.66 20.92
CA PRO A 79 -4.47 7.28 19.98
C PRO A 79 -4.11 6.39 18.78
N TRP A 80 -4.86 5.33 18.47
CA TRP A 80 -4.53 4.44 17.35
C TRP A 80 -4.36 5.16 15.99
N PRO A 81 -5.12 6.21 15.64
CA PRO A 81 -4.89 6.95 14.39
C PRO A 81 -3.52 7.66 14.36
N GLU A 82 -3.14 8.29 15.47
CA GLU A 82 -1.85 8.95 15.65
C GLU A 82 -0.70 7.94 15.62
N LEU A 83 -0.89 6.78 16.27
CA LEU A 83 0.07 5.68 16.32
C LEU A 83 0.52 5.23 14.94
N LEU A 84 -0.41 5.11 13.98
CA LEU A 84 -0.11 4.74 12.60
C LEU A 84 0.91 5.68 11.93
N ASN A 85 0.95 6.94 12.33
CA ASN A 85 1.89 7.94 11.79
C ASN A 85 3.11 8.17 12.69
N ASP A 86 3.02 7.85 13.97
CA ASP A 86 4.10 8.08 14.94
C ASP A 86 5.34 7.25 14.64
N TYR A 87 5.18 6.03 14.12
CA TYR A 87 6.29 5.15 13.74
C TYR A 87 7.30 5.83 12.80
N ARG A 88 6.82 6.76 11.96
CA ARG A 88 7.58 7.51 10.95
C ARG A 88 8.25 8.76 11.50
N GLN A 89 7.87 9.18 12.70
CA GLN A 89 8.36 10.42 13.27
C GLN A 89 9.84 10.28 13.66
N PRO A 90 10.65 11.33 13.47
CA PRO A 90 12.07 11.30 13.83
C PRO A 90 12.22 11.04 15.34
N VAL A 91 13.15 10.14 15.68
CA VAL A 91 13.51 9.85 17.07
C VAL A 91 14.19 11.08 17.69
N LYS A 92 13.90 11.34 18.97
CA LYS A 92 14.38 12.57 19.64
C LYS A 92 15.80 12.44 20.20
N ASP A 93 16.23 11.22 20.49
CA ASP A 93 17.49 10.94 21.18
C ASP A 93 18.04 9.53 20.85
N GLN A 94 19.28 9.27 21.26
CA GLN A 94 20.00 8.03 21.01
C GLN A 94 19.33 6.80 21.66
N THR A 95 18.68 6.98 22.81
CA THR A 95 17.99 5.89 23.52
C THR A 95 16.76 5.46 22.74
N GLN A 96 15.96 6.42 22.26
CA GLN A 96 14.83 6.16 21.36
C GLN A 96 15.29 5.55 20.05
N TRP A 97 16.44 5.97 19.50
CA TRP A 97 17.00 5.37 18.30
C TRP A 97 17.31 3.87 18.49
N GLN A 98 17.97 3.50 19.60
CA GLN A 98 18.26 2.09 19.91
C GLN A 98 16.98 1.26 20.09
N LYS A 99 15.98 1.82 20.79
CA LYS A 99 14.67 1.17 20.95
C LYS A 99 13.94 1.02 19.61
N LYS A 100 13.98 2.03 18.74
CA LYS A 100 13.40 1.96 17.39
C LYS A 100 14.09 0.87 16.56
N LYS A 101 15.42 0.78 16.60
CA LYS A 101 16.16 -0.31 15.95
C LYS A 101 15.71 -1.70 16.43
N ALA A 102 15.46 -1.87 17.72
CA ALA A 102 14.92 -3.11 18.28
C ALA A 102 13.48 -3.38 17.83
N TYR A 103 12.65 -2.34 17.74
CA TYR A 103 11.30 -2.42 17.19
C TYR A 103 11.31 -2.83 15.70
N ASP A 104 12.12 -2.18 14.88
CA ASP A 104 12.28 -2.48 13.45
C ASP A 104 12.79 -3.91 13.23
N ALA A 105 13.72 -4.38 14.08
CA ALA A 105 14.17 -5.77 14.07
C ALA A 105 13.03 -6.75 14.40
N CYS A 106 12.14 -6.39 15.32
CA CYS A 106 10.95 -7.17 15.62
C CYS A 106 9.96 -7.19 14.45
N LEU A 107 9.69 -6.03 13.82
CA LEU A 107 8.85 -5.94 12.62
C LEU A 107 9.41 -6.78 11.48
N ASN A 108 10.72 -6.72 11.22
CA ASN A 108 11.36 -7.54 10.19
C ASN A 108 11.20 -9.06 10.44
N ARG A 109 11.15 -9.49 11.71
CA ARG A 109 10.87 -10.88 12.06
C ARG A 109 9.40 -11.26 11.79
N LEU A 110 8.45 -10.35 11.99
CA LEU A 110 7.05 -10.56 11.63
C LEU A 110 6.89 -10.59 10.10
N LEU A 111 7.53 -9.65 9.41
CA LEU A 111 7.53 -9.56 7.95
C LEU A 111 8.01 -10.84 7.28
N LYS A 112 9.05 -11.49 7.82
CA LYS A 112 9.53 -12.81 7.35
C LYS A 112 8.50 -13.94 7.50
N LYS A 113 7.59 -13.83 8.47
CA LYS A 113 6.50 -14.79 8.65
C LYS A 113 5.35 -14.52 7.69
N ASP A 114 5.10 -13.25 7.38
CA ASP A 114 4.00 -12.82 6.50
C ASP A 114 4.34 -12.94 5.01
N PHE A 115 5.60 -12.72 4.65
CA PHE A 115 6.08 -12.83 3.28
C PHE A 115 7.31 -13.72 3.28
N SER A 116 7.11 -14.97 2.84
CA SER A 116 8.15 -15.99 2.86
C SER A 116 9.37 -15.59 2.02
N PHE A 117 9.23 -14.66 1.07
CA PHE A 117 10.35 -14.10 0.31
C PHE A 117 11.52 -13.70 1.23
N TYR A 118 11.26 -12.97 2.32
CA TYR A 118 12.31 -12.49 3.21
C TYR A 118 12.99 -13.58 4.06
N ASP A 119 12.41 -14.78 4.11
CA ASP A 119 12.97 -15.96 4.78
C ASP A 119 13.62 -16.95 3.79
N PHE A 120 13.31 -16.84 2.50
CA PHE A 120 13.88 -17.68 1.45
C PHE A 120 15.15 -17.10 0.84
N TYR A 121 15.26 -15.77 0.74
CA TYR A 121 16.34 -15.09 0.04
C TYR A 121 17.36 -14.47 0.99
N ASN A 122 18.64 -14.78 0.79
CA ASN A 122 19.75 -14.04 1.35
C ASN A 122 20.06 -12.85 0.43
N LEU A 123 19.57 -11.68 0.84
CA LEU A 123 19.71 -10.44 0.07
C LEU A 123 21.17 -10.09 -0.22
N GLN A 124 22.06 -10.19 0.76
CA GLN A 124 23.45 -9.82 0.57
C GLN A 124 24.11 -10.72 -0.49
N ALA A 125 23.88 -12.04 -0.39
CA ALA A 125 24.37 -12.98 -1.38
C ALA A 125 23.80 -12.72 -2.80
N TYR A 126 22.56 -12.22 -2.90
CA TYR A 126 21.99 -11.83 -4.20
C TYR A 126 22.67 -10.60 -4.80
N LEU A 127 22.92 -9.57 -3.98
CA LEU A 127 23.61 -8.36 -4.41
C LEU A 127 25.06 -8.67 -4.82
N ASP A 128 25.73 -9.55 -4.07
CA ASP A 128 27.07 -10.05 -4.39
C ASP A 128 27.07 -10.88 -5.68
N TYR A 129 26.03 -11.69 -5.91
CA TYR A 129 25.87 -12.44 -7.16
C TYR A 129 25.71 -11.49 -8.37
N ILE A 130 24.86 -10.46 -8.27
CA ILE A 130 24.67 -9.50 -9.37
C ILE A 130 25.97 -8.76 -9.70
N SER A 131 26.72 -8.36 -8.68
CA SER A 131 27.96 -7.60 -8.86
C SER A 131 29.04 -8.43 -9.56
N VAL A 132 29.13 -9.73 -9.22
CA VAL A 132 30.15 -10.65 -9.77
C VAL A 132 29.81 -11.19 -11.16
N VAL A 133 28.54 -11.41 -11.48
CA VAL A 133 28.13 -12.07 -12.75
C VAL A 133 27.97 -11.08 -13.92
N SER A 134 28.07 -9.78 -13.66
CA SER A 134 28.02 -8.78 -14.73
C SER A 134 29.32 -8.75 -15.55
N ASN A 135 29.20 -8.62 -16.88
CA ASN A 135 30.36 -8.54 -17.78
C ASN A 135 31.18 -7.24 -17.64
N ASN A 136 30.71 -6.29 -16.82
CA ASN A 136 31.40 -5.04 -16.51
C ASN A 136 31.08 -4.64 -15.05
N LEU A 137 32.13 -4.45 -14.25
CA LEU A 137 32.08 -4.10 -12.83
C LEU A 137 31.14 -2.91 -12.53
N MET A 138 31.16 -1.86 -13.37
CA MET A 138 30.31 -0.68 -13.18
C MET A 138 28.82 -0.99 -13.40
N THR A 139 28.49 -1.83 -14.39
CA THR A 139 27.12 -2.30 -14.60
C THR A 139 26.63 -3.26 -13.50
N GLY A 140 27.51 -4.10 -12.96
CA GLY A 140 27.19 -4.96 -11.81
C GLY A 140 26.94 -4.17 -10.53
N LEU A 141 27.76 -3.15 -10.27
CA LEU A 141 27.62 -2.27 -9.11
C LEU A 141 26.37 -1.39 -9.21
N LEU A 142 26.04 -0.87 -10.40
CA LEU A 142 24.81 -0.12 -10.61
C LEU A 142 23.57 -1.02 -10.50
N GLY A 143 23.63 -2.24 -11.04
CA GLY A 143 22.54 -3.21 -10.95
C GLY A 143 22.28 -3.72 -9.53
N SER A 144 23.34 -3.87 -8.71
CA SER A 144 23.22 -4.23 -7.29
C SER A 144 22.70 -3.05 -6.47
N LEU A 145 23.12 -1.82 -6.74
CA LEU A 145 22.58 -0.62 -6.08
C LEU A 145 21.09 -0.42 -6.38
N GLU A 146 20.67 -0.61 -7.63
CA GLU A 146 19.26 -0.53 -8.03
C GLU A 146 18.42 -1.60 -7.33
N SER A 147 18.85 -2.86 -7.39
CA SER A 147 18.12 -3.97 -6.76
C SER A 147 18.12 -3.86 -5.23
N GLY A 148 19.21 -3.36 -4.64
CA GLY A 148 19.32 -3.08 -3.21
C GLY A 148 18.37 -1.98 -2.77
N ALA A 149 18.32 -0.86 -3.48
CA ALA A 149 17.37 0.23 -3.21
C ALA A 149 15.92 -0.25 -3.33
N PHE A 150 15.61 -1.06 -4.34
CA PHE A 150 14.30 -1.65 -4.55
C PHE A 150 13.90 -2.56 -3.37
N ILE A 151 14.80 -3.42 -2.91
CA ILE A 151 14.49 -4.35 -1.82
C ILE A 151 14.38 -3.65 -0.47
N GLU A 152 15.17 -2.60 -0.22
CA GLU A 152 15.00 -1.78 1.00
C GLU A 152 13.67 -1.02 0.97
N ALA A 153 13.22 -0.54 -0.19
CA ALA A 153 11.89 0.06 -0.32
C ALA A 153 10.77 -0.94 -0.02
N ALA A 154 10.88 -2.18 -0.50
CA ALA A 154 9.94 -3.26 -0.16
C ALA A 154 9.92 -3.49 1.36
N LYS A 155 11.09 -3.65 1.98
CA LYS A 155 11.19 -3.88 3.42
C LYS A 155 10.57 -2.75 4.24
N GLU A 156 10.75 -1.48 3.84
CA GLU A 156 10.11 -0.36 4.53
C GLU A 156 8.59 -0.44 4.40
N LEU A 157 8.08 -0.69 3.18
CA LEU A 157 6.66 -0.88 2.93
C LEU A 157 6.07 -2.04 3.77
N GLY A 158 6.77 -3.16 3.81
CA GLY A 158 6.43 -4.31 4.65
C GLY A 158 6.46 -4.01 6.15
N ARG A 159 7.46 -3.25 6.64
CA ARG A 159 7.49 -2.82 8.05
C ARG A 159 6.32 -1.93 8.41
N GLU A 160 5.94 -1.00 7.53
CA GLU A 160 4.77 -0.14 7.70
C GLU A 160 3.48 -0.97 7.77
N TYR A 161 3.35 -1.98 6.90
CA TYR A 161 2.25 -2.94 6.94
C TYR A 161 2.21 -3.70 8.28
N GLU A 162 3.33 -4.25 8.74
CA GLU A 162 3.42 -4.97 10.02
C GLU A 162 3.13 -4.06 11.21
N HIS A 163 3.67 -2.85 11.23
CA HIS A 163 3.38 -1.86 12.25
C HIS A 163 1.88 -1.60 12.35
N ALA A 164 1.22 -1.33 11.23
CA ALA A 164 -0.20 -1.09 11.21
C ALA A 164 -1.04 -2.34 11.56
N LYS A 165 -0.63 -3.56 11.19
CA LYS A 165 -1.26 -4.79 11.72
C LYS A 165 -1.18 -4.87 13.25
N LEU A 166 -0.04 -4.50 13.83
CA LEU A 166 0.14 -4.48 15.29
C LEU A 166 -0.73 -3.43 15.96
N VAL A 167 -0.88 -2.26 15.34
CA VAL A 167 -1.74 -1.18 15.85
C VAL A 167 -3.20 -1.58 15.84
N LEU A 168 -3.67 -2.25 14.78
CA LEU A 168 -5.09 -2.53 14.54
C LEU A 168 -5.57 -3.89 15.06
N GLY A 169 -4.68 -4.86 15.26
CA GLY A 169 -5.04 -6.23 15.60
C GLY A 169 -5.52 -6.41 17.04
N TYR A 170 -6.30 -7.47 17.28
CA TYR A 170 -6.83 -7.83 18.60
C TYR A 170 -5.77 -8.09 19.69
N ILE A 171 -4.53 -8.38 19.30
CA ILE A 171 -3.43 -8.54 20.24
C ILE A 171 -2.99 -7.12 20.64
N PRO A 172 -3.06 -6.74 21.94
CA PRO A 172 -2.71 -5.43 22.42
C PRO A 172 -1.34 -4.96 21.93
N PHE A 173 -1.30 -3.70 21.52
CA PHE A 173 -0.10 -3.07 21.00
C PHE A 173 1.01 -3.08 22.06
N GLY A 174 2.22 -3.50 21.67
CA GLY A 174 3.34 -3.74 22.60
C GLY A 174 3.58 -5.22 22.94
N CYS A 175 2.55 -6.08 22.86
CA CYS A 175 2.69 -7.49 23.25
C CYS A 175 3.51 -8.34 22.26
N LYS A 176 3.47 -8.03 20.96
CA LYS A 176 4.32 -8.71 19.96
C LYS A 176 5.70 -8.06 19.84
N CYS A 177 5.73 -6.74 19.82
CA CYS A 177 6.93 -5.92 19.69
C CYS A 177 6.82 -4.74 20.65
N ALA A 178 7.77 -4.58 21.57
CA ALA A 178 7.81 -3.45 22.49
C ALA A 178 7.99 -2.14 21.72
N TYR A 179 7.08 -1.18 21.89
CA TYR A 179 7.14 0.08 21.16
C TYR A 179 8.24 0.99 21.69
N PHE A 180 8.81 1.83 20.81
CA PHE A 180 10.02 2.56 21.13
C PHE A 180 9.79 3.91 21.83
N ARG A 181 8.57 4.48 21.73
CA ARG A 181 8.19 5.73 22.39
C ARG A 181 7.32 5.49 23.62
N GLN A 182 7.63 6.22 24.69
CA GLN A 182 6.79 6.28 25.88
C GLN A 182 5.52 7.09 25.60
N GLY A 183 4.41 6.73 26.25
CA GLY A 183 3.13 7.46 26.16
C GLY A 183 2.07 6.82 25.28
N TYR A 184 2.39 5.76 24.52
CA TYR A 184 1.39 5.01 23.75
C TYR A 184 1.03 3.66 24.37
N THR A 185 2.00 2.99 24.98
CA THR A 185 1.79 1.72 25.69
C THR A 185 2.99 1.43 26.57
N ASP A 186 2.74 0.90 27.76
CA ASP A 186 3.79 0.33 28.63
C ASP A 186 3.91 -1.18 28.45
N LEU A 187 3.12 -1.76 27.54
CA LEU A 187 3.15 -3.19 27.28
C LEU A 187 4.44 -3.58 26.55
N THR A 188 5.00 -4.69 27.01
CA THR A 188 6.11 -5.39 26.37
C THR A 188 5.76 -6.86 26.24
N PRO A 189 6.45 -7.66 25.39
CA PRO A 189 6.17 -9.08 25.27
C PRO A 189 6.28 -9.87 26.58
N LYS A 190 6.99 -9.34 27.58
CA LYS A 190 7.16 -9.96 28.91
C LYS A 190 6.06 -9.58 29.89
N HIS A 191 5.24 -8.56 29.60
CA HIS A 191 4.20 -8.05 30.47
C HIS A 191 3.15 -9.15 30.76
N PRO A 192 2.63 -9.28 32.00
CA PRO A 192 1.71 -10.35 32.38
C PRO A 192 0.49 -10.45 31.46
N VAL A 193 -0.13 -9.32 31.11
CA VAL A 193 -1.26 -9.24 30.17
C VAL A 193 -0.96 -9.97 28.86
N CYS A 194 0.26 -9.82 28.33
CA CYS A 194 0.67 -10.42 27.06
C CYS A 194 0.84 -11.93 27.12
N ARG A 195 1.11 -12.51 28.30
CA ARG A 195 1.33 -13.96 28.46
C ARG A 195 0.05 -14.79 28.38
N HIS A 196 -1.09 -14.17 28.67
CA HIS A 196 -2.39 -14.85 28.73
C HIS A 196 -3.20 -14.74 27.43
N ILE A 197 -2.64 -14.08 26.41
CA ILE A 197 -3.33 -13.83 25.15
C ILE A 197 -3.31 -15.10 24.30
N LYS A 198 -4.51 -15.63 24.01
CA LYS A 198 -4.67 -16.76 23.10
C LYS A 198 -4.85 -16.26 21.68
N VAL A 199 -4.18 -16.93 20.75
CA VAL A 199 -4.36 -16.68 19.32
C VAL A 199 -5.78 -17.09 18.93
N ASN A 200 -6.56 -16.16 18.38
CA ASN A 200 -7.92 -16.45 17.91
C ASN A 200 -7.87 -17.05 16.49
N PRO A 201 -8.23 -18.33 16.30
CA PRO A 201 -8.12 -18.98 15.00
C PRO A 201 -9.02 -18.39 13.91
N GLN A 202 -10.03 -17.57 14.27
CA GLN A 202 -10.89 -16.87 13.31
C GLN A 202 -10.23 -15.62 12.71
N CYS A 203 -9.12 -15.15 13.29
CA CYS A 203 -8.44 -13.92 12.91
C CYS A 203 -7.30 -14.15 11.91
N ASP A 204 -7.60 -14.89 10.84
CA ASP A 204 -6.63 -15.33 9.85
C ASP A 204 -5.78 -14.20 9.29
N PHE A 205 -6.38 -13.04 8.96
CA PHE A 205 -5.64 -11.87 8.44
C PHE A 205 -4.48 -11.43 9.36
N PHE A 206 -4.62 -11.57 10.68
CA PHE A 206 -3.62 -11.17 11.66
C PHE A 206 -2.69 -12.31 12.12
N ASN A 207 -3.03 -13.55 11.80
CA ASN A 207 -2.39 -14.75 12.35
C ASN A 207 -1.72 -15.64 11.30
N LYS A 208 -2.22 -15.65 10.07
CA LYS A 208 -1.66 -16.43 8.97
C LYS A 208 -0.72 -15.57 8.12
N PRO A 209 0.29 -16.21 7.48
CA PRO A 209 1.14 -15.53 6.52
C PRO A 209 0.32 -14.83 5.42
N THR A 210 0.59 -13.54 5.22
CA THR A 210 -0.11 -12.69 4.27
C THR A 210 0.04 -13.19 2.84
N ASP A 211 1.24 -13.62 2.43
CA ASP A 211 1.52 -14.13 1.09
C ASP A 211 0.78 -15.44 0.75
N VAL A 212 0.57 -16.31 1.75
CA VAL A 212 -0.24 -17.52 1.65
C VAL A 212 -1.72 -17.17 1.49
N MET A 213 -2.21 -16.19 2.26
CA MET A 213 -3.58 -15.72 2.12
C MET A 213 -3.79 -15.10 0.74
N LEU A 214 -2.94 -14.18 0.31
CA LEU A 214 -3.01 -13.55 -1.01
C LEU A 214 -3.01 -14.60 -2.13
N ALA A 215 -2.11 -15.59 -2.06
CA ALA A 215 -2.10 -16.70 -3.01
C ALA A 215 -3.43 -17.46 -3.04
N TYR A 216 -4.00 -17.76 -1.88
CA TYR A 216 -5.29 -18.43 -1.79
C TYR A 216 -6.41 -17.60 -2.43
N TYR A 217 -6.48 -16.30 -2.14
CA TYR A 217 -7.53 -15.45 -2.70
C TYR A 217 -7.37 -15.24 -4.20
N PHE A 218 -6.15 -14.94 -4.65
CA PHE A 218 -5.86 -14.67 -6.06
C PHE A 218 -6.09 -15.89 -6.94
N PHE A 219 -5.70 -17.08 -6.50
CA PHE A 219 -5.75 -18.28 -7.33
C PHE A 219 -6.97 -19.16 -7.08
N HIS A 220 -7.67 -19.03 -5.95
CA HIS A 220 -8.73 -19.97 -5.55
C HIS A 220 -10.07 -19.34 -5.13
N LYS A 221 -10.16 -18.02 -4.92
CA LYS A 221 -11.41 -17.37 -4.46
C LYS A 221 -11.97 -16.30 -5.39
N GLY A 222 -11.31 -15.99 -6.50
CA GLY A 222 -11.79 -15.03 -7.48
C GLY A 222 -10.93 -13.76 -7.60
N GLY A 223 -9.63 -13.85 -7.34
CA GLY A 223 -8.71 -12.76 -7.65
C GLY A 223 -8.67 -11.67 -6.58
N ILE A 224 -8.27 -10.46 -7.00
CA ILE A 224 -8.22 -9.29 -6.11
C ILE A 224 -9.58 -8.91 -5.55
N LYS A 225 -10.66 -9.15 -6.30
CA LYS A 225 -12.01 -8.82 -5.84
C LYS A 225 -12.34 -9.59 -4.57
N ALA A 226 -12.05 -10.88 -4.55
CA ALA A 226 -12.27 -11.71 -3.36
C ALA A 226 -11.39 -11.29 -2.17
N TRP A 227 -10.17 -10.78 -2.45
CA TRP A 227 -9.30 -10.22 -1.42
C TRP A 227 -9.83 -8.89 -0.87
N ALA A 228 -10.29 -7.99 -1.74
CA ALA A 228 -10.94 -6.74 -1.36
C ALA A 228 -12.23 -7.00 -0.57
N ASP A 229 -13.02 -8.00 -0.98
CA ASP A 229 -14.28 -8.37 -0.32
C ASP A 229 -14.09 -9.20 0.97
N LEU A 230 -12.85 -9.57 1.31
CA LEU A 230 -12.56 -10.35 2.51
C LEU A 230 -13.07 -9.63 3.77
N LYS A 231 -14.10 -10.20 4.40
CA LYS A 231 -14.63 -9.70 5.67
C LYS A 231 -13.82 -10.24 6.82
N ILE A 232 -13.27 -9.35 7.64
CA ILE A 232 -12.57 -9.70 8.87
C ILE A 232 -13.52 -9.50 10.06
N PRO A 233 -13.67 -10.50 10.95
CA PRO A 233 -14.53 -10.37 12.12
C PRO A 233 -14.15 -9.19 13.01
N ALA A 234 -15.15 -8.53 13.63
CA ALA A 234 -14.92 -7.36 14.49
C ALA A 234 -14.03 -7.69 15.71
N ASN A 235 -14.17 -8.89 16.27
CA ASN A 235 -13.34 -9.38 17.39
C ASN A 235 -11.86 -9.63 17.02
N CYS A 236 -11.47 -9.45 15.76
CA CYS A 236 -10.09 -9.54 15.31
C CYS A 236 -9.36 -8.21 15.33
N PHE A 237 -10.06 -7.12 15.59
CA PHE A 237 -9.48 -5.80 15.78
C PHE A 237 -9.22 -5.53 17.26
N ARG A 238 -8.33 -4.57 17.53
CA ARG A 238 -8.09 -4.06 18.87
C ARG A 238 -9.40 -3.63 19.54
N VAL A 239 -9.45 -3.71 20.86
CA VAL A 239 -10.45 -2.98 21.62
C VAL A 239 -10.03 -1.51 21.60
N VAL A 240 -10.93 -0.63 21.18
CA VAL A 240 -10.73 0.82 21.17
C VAL A 240 -11.19 1.35 22.52
N GLU A 241 -10.30 2.07 23.20
CA GLU A 241 -10.56 2.67 24.51
C GLU A 241 -11.45 3.91 24.37
N GLY A 242 -12.23 4.23 25.42
CA GLY A 242 -13.07 5.43 25.45
C GLY A 242 -14.38 5.34 24.67
N GLU A 243 -14.98 6.49 24.39
CA GLU A 243 -16.27 6.57 23.68
C GLU A 243 -16.08 6.27 22.19
N GLN A 244 -16.83 5.29 21.67
CA GLN A 244 -16.76 4.90 20.26
C GLN A 244 -17.69 5.77 19.42
N LEU A 245 -17.09 6.61 18.57
CA LEU A 245 -17.81 7.54 17.70
C LEU A 245 -18.34 6.87 16.42
N GLY A 246 -17.88 5.65 16.13
CA GLY A 246 -18.12 4.92 14.88
C GLY A 246 -16.85 4.77 14.03
N THR A 247 -17.00 4.15 12.86
CA THR A 247 -15.95 3.97 11.84
C THR A 247 -15.56 5.29 11.16
N PHE A 248 -14.51 5.29 10.35
CA PHE A 248 -14.07 6.49 9.63
C PHE A 248 -15.21 7.14 8.83
N LYS A 249 -15.94 6.34 8.03
CA LYS A 249 -17.04 6.85 7.20
C LYS A 249 -18.17 7.42 8.06
N GLU A 250 -18.61 6.68 9.09
CA GLU A 250 -19.69 7.14 9.98
C GLU A 250 -19.33 8.47 10.65
N VAL A 251 -18.12 8.58 11.19
CA VAL A 251 -17.65 9.82 11.83
C VAL A 251 -17.48 10.94 10.79
N PHE A 252 -16.95 10.64 9.60
CA PHE A 252 -16.83 11.61 8.52
C PHE A 252 -18.19 12.15 8.07
N TYR A 253 -19.15 11.27 7.80
CA TYR A 253 -20.50 11.62 7.40
C TYR A 253 -21.27 12.34 8.52
N SER A 254 -20.93 12.10 9.79
CA SER A 254 -21.45 12.89 10.93
C SER A 254 -21.08 14.38 10.86
N LEU A 255 -19.97 14.73 10.18
CA LEU A 255 -19.52 16.11 9.95
C LEU A 255 -20.21 16.79 8.77
N LEU A 256 -21.09 16.08 8.06
CA LEU A 256 -21.85 16.62 6.94
C LEU A 256 -23.26 17.04 7.39
N PRO A 257 -23.84 18.05 6.73
CA PRO A 257 -25.24 18.43 6.93
C PRO A 257 -26.18 17.22 6.78
N ALA A 258 -27.15 17.10 7.70
CA ALA A 258 -28.03 15.93 7.79
C ALA A 258 -28.84 15.68 6.51
N ASP A 259 -29.27 16.75 5.82
CA ASP A 259 -30.03 16.72 4.57
C ASP A 259 -29.22 16.22 3.37
N ARG A 260 -27.89 16.11 3.49
CA ARG A 260 -26.97 15.78 2.39
C ARG A 260 -26.19 14.49 2.59
N ARG A 261 -26.15 14.00 3.82
CA ARG A 261 -25.34 12.86 4.24
C ARG A 261 -25.53 11.63 3.36
N GLU A 262 -26.76 11.13 3.26
CA GLU A 262 -27.09 9.89 2.53
C GLU A 262 -26.78 10.02 1.04
N GLN A 263 -27.05 11.18 0.45
CA GLN A 263 -26.77 11.42 -0.96
C GLN A 263 -25.27 11.44 -1.24
N MET A 264 -24.48 12.09 -0.38
CA MET A 264 -23.02 12.14 -0.51
C MET A 264 -22.41 10.75 -0.33
N GLU A 265 -22.88 9.98 0.65
CA GLU A 265 -22.40 8.63 0.90
C GLU A 265 -22.59 7.71 -0.31
N ARG A 266 -23.79 7.67 -0.90
CA ARG A 266 -24.05 6.88 -2.11
C ARG A 266 -23.16 7.26 -3.29
N VAL A 267 -23.04 8.56 -3.55
CA VAL A 267 -22.22 9.06 -4.69
C VAL A 267 -20.73 8.75 -4.48
N ASP A 268 -20.22 8.87 -3.25
CA ASP A 268 -18.84 8.53 -2.91
C ASP A 268 -18.55 7.04 -3.13
N GLU A 269 -19.49 6.16 -2.79
CA GLU A 269 -19.38 4.71 -3.01
C GLU A 269 -19.40 4.35 -4.49
N GLU A 270 -20.32 4.92 -5.26
CA GLU A 270 -20.41 4.70 -6.70
C GLU A 270 -19.15 5.19 -7.43
N LEU A 271 -18.62 6.37 -7.05
CA LEU A 271 -17.38 6.90 -7.62
C LEU A 271 -16.18 6.00 -7.34
N THR A 272 -16.07 5.46 -6.12
CA THR A 272 -14.98 4.56 -5.75
C THR A 272 -14.97 3.30 -6.62
N ILE A 273 -16.15 2.73 -6.90
CA ILE A 273 -16.31 1.56 -7.77
C ILE A 273 -15.96 1.91 -9.22
N LEU A 274 -16.55 2.98 -9.76
CA LEU A 274 -16.34 3.41 -11.15
C LEU A 274 -14.87 3.73 -11.43
N GLU A 275 -14.18 4.35 -10.48
CA GLU A 275 -12.76 4.71 -10.60
C GLU A 275 -11.85 3.48 -10.63
N ALA A 276 -12.07 2.53 -9.72
CA ALA A 276 -11.30 1.29 -9.69
C ALA A 276 -11.43 0.53 -11.01
N GLU A 277 -12.65 0.44 -11.55
CA GLU A 277 -12.89 -0.18 -12.86
C GLU A 277 -12.22 0.59 -14.00
N LEU A 278 -12.36 1.91 -14.01
CA LEU A 278 -11.80 2.76 -15.07
C LEU A 278 -10.27 2.69 -15.10
N GLU A 279 -9.62 2.73 -13.95
CA GLU A 279 -8.15 2.64 -13.85
C GLU A 279 -7.64 1.25 -14.21
N SER A 280 -8.32 0.18 -13.77
CA SER A 280 -8.02 -1.18 -14.20
C SER A 280 -8.06 -1.31 -15.73
N ILE A 281 -9.10 -0.74 -16.37
CA ILE A 281 -9.24 -0.74 -17.84
C ILE A 281 -8.15 0.11 -18.50
N LYS A 282 -7.88 1.32 -18.01
CA LYS A 282 -6.81 2.20 -18.54
C LYS A 282 -5.45 1.53 -18.47
N ALA A 283 -5.16 0.88 -17.35
CA ALA A 283 -3.89 0.18 -17.16
C ALA A 283 -3.79 -1.03 -18.10
N ARG A 284 -4.86 -1.81 -18.24
CA ARG A 284 -4.94 -2.94 -19.18
C ARG A 284 -4.80 -2.52 -20.64
N LEU A 285 -5.32 -1.35 -21.03
CA LEU A 285 -5.17 -0.81 -22.39
C LEU A 285 -3.71 -0.45 -22.75
N LYS A 286 -2.83 -0.25 -21.75
CA LYS A 286 -1.39 -0.05 -21.98
C LYS A 286 -0.67 -1.36 -22.34
N ASP A 287 -1.32 -2.51 -22.18
CA ASP A 287 -0.78 -3.79 -22.64
C ASP A 287 -0.69 -3.82 -24.17
N LYS A 288 0.53 -4.05 -24.66
CA LYS A 288 0.83 -4.13 -26.10
C LYS A 288 0.38 -5.45 -26.72
N ASN A 289 0.15 -6.49 -25.91
CA ASN A 289 -0.23 -7.83 -26.36
C ASN A 289 -1.74 -8.05 -26.41
N LEU A 290 -2.53 -7.00 -26.15
CA LEU A 290 -3.97 -7.09 -26.17
C LEU A 290 -4.46 -7.29 -27.62
N SER A 291 -5.20 -8.37 -27.88
CA SER A 291 -5.86 -8.60 -29.18
C SER A 291 -6.71 -7.40 -29.58
N LYS A 292 -6.82 -7.12 -30.88
CA LYS A 292 -7.56 -5.98 -31.41
C LYS A 292 -9.02 -5.94 -30.91
N GLU A 293 -9.68 -7.09 -30.84
CA GLU A 293 -11.06 -7.26 -30.38
C GLU A 293 -11.20 -6.86 -28.91
N LYS A 294 -10.34 -7.41 -28.03
CA LYS A 294 -10.28 -7.03 -26.61
C LYS A 294 -9.98 -5.54 -26.44
N ARG A 295 -9.12 -4.95 -27.27
CA ARG A 295 -8.78 -3.53 -27.17
C ARG A 295 -9.98 -2.66 -27.51
N ILE A 296 -10.70 -2.99 -28.58
CA ILE A 296 -11.94 -2.29 -28.97
C ILE A 296 -13.00 -2.40 -27.87
N ALA A 297 -13.20 -3.60 -27.30
CA ALA A 297 -14.15 -3.81 -26.21
C ALA A 297 -13.79 -2.99 -24.96
N LEU A 298 -12.51 -2.99 -24.56
CA LEU A 298 -12.03 -2.18 -23.42
C LEU A 298 -12.16 -0.68 -23.68
N GLU A 299 -11.85 -0.17 -24.87
CA GLU A 299 -12.03 1.25 -25.20
C GLU A 299 -13.51 1.66 -25.24
N ARG A 300 -14.42 0.75 -25.61
CA ARG A 300 -15.88 1.01 -25.49
C ARG A 300 -16.29 1.10 -24.03
N LYS A 301 -15.93 0.10 -23.20
CA LYS A 301 -16.24 0.08 -21.77
C LYS A 301 -15.63 1.29 -21.05
N LYS A 302 -14.39 1.67 -21.38
CA LYS A 302 -13.73 2.88 -20.86
C LYS A 302 -14.52 4.15 -21.15
N ARG A 303 -15.02 4.33 -22.38
CA ARG A 303 -15.80 5.52 -22.75
C ARG A 303 -17.11 5.62 -21.96
N GLU A 304 -17.79 4.49 -21.80
CA GLU A 304 -19.03 4.40 -21.00
C GLU A 304 -18.77 4.74 -19.53
N LEU A 305 -17.80 4.08 -18.90
CA LEU A 305 -17.43 4.33 -17.51
C LEU A 305 -16.90 5.75 -17.29
N THR A 306 -16.15 6.31 -18.25
CA THR A 306 -15.68 7.71 -18.16
C THR A 306 -16.85 8.68 -18.10
N ARG A 307 -17.90 8.46 -18.90
CA ARG A 307 -19.09 9.32 -18.89
C ARG A 307 -19.85 9.19 -17.56
N GLN A 308 -20.05 7.96 -17.07
CA GLN A 308 -20.69 7.73 -15.77
C GLN A 308 -19.90 8.39 -14.64
N PHE A 309 -18.58 8.17 -14.59
CA PHE A 309 -17.69 8.77 -13.61
C PHE A 309 -17.74 10.31 -13.64
N GLN A 310 -17.73 10.93 -14.83
CA GLN A 310 -17.82 12.39 -14.95
C GLN A 310 -19.16 12.95 -14.43
N ASN A 311 -20.25 12.24 -14.67
CA ASN A 311 -21.58 12.63 -14.18
C ASN A 311 -21.61 12.56 -12.64
N GLU A 312 -21.22 11.43 -12.06
CA GLU A 312 -21.19 11.28 -10.60
C GLU A 312 -20.22 12.24 -9.94
N LYS A 313 -19.07 12.50 -10.58
CA LYS A 313 -18.09 13.45 -10.07
C LYS A 313 -18.62 14.88 -10.03
N ALA A 314 -19.39 15.28 -11.03
CA ALA A 314 -20.04 16.58 -11.06
C ALA A 314 -21.10 16.72 -9.95
N ILE A 315 -21.86 15.66 -9.68
CA ILE A 315 -22.83 15.60 -8.57
C ILE A 315 -22.10 15.73 -7.24
N GLN A 316 -21.04 14.94 -7.04
CA GLN A 316 -20.21 14.97 -5.84
C GLN A 316 -19.62 16.37 -5.58
N ASP A 317 -18.97 16.96 -6.58
CA ASP A 317 -18.33 18.27 -6.45
C ASP A 317 -19.35 19.37 -6.09
N ARG A 318 -20.58 19.27 -6.59
CA ARG A 318 -21.68 20.14 -6.18
C ARG A 318 -22.03 19.93 -4.70
N LEU A 319 -22.27 18.69 -4.28
CA LEU A 319 -22.64 18.36 -2.91
C LEU A 319 -21.58 18.82 -1.89
N TYR A 320 -20.29 18.56 -2.16
CA TYR A 320 -19.21 19.00 -1.28
C TYR A 320 -19.06 20.52 -1.21
N ARG A 321 -19.25 21.24 -2.32
CA ARG A 321 -19.23 22.71 -2.29
C ARG A 321 -20.34 23.28 -1.43
N GLU A 322 -21.55 22.73 -1.54
CA GLU A 322 -22.71 23.14 -0.75
C GLU A 322 -22.54 22.78 0.73
N ALA A 323 -21.99 21.59 1.04
CA ALA A 323 -21.66 21.19 2.40
C ALA A 323 -20.63 22.11 3.06
N ILE A 324 -19.59 22.53 2.32
CA ILE A 324 -18.56 23.45 2.85
C ILE A 324 -19.13 24.81 3.24
N GLN A 325 -20.18 25.28 2.56
CA GLN A 325 -20.82 26.57 2.86
C GLN A 325 -21.72 26.51 4.11
N THR A 326 -22.09 25.30 4.54
CA THR A 326 -23.07 25.05 5.60
C THR A 326 -22.47 24.30 6.79
N ILE A 327 -21.14 24.23 6.88
CA ILE A 327 -20.44 23.53 7.96
C ILE A 327 -20.76 24.16 9.31
N GLU A 328 -21.26 23.35 10.23
CA GLU A 328 -21.35 23.70 11.63
C GLU A 328 -19.97 23.56 12.31
N ILE A 329 -19.39 24.67 12.74
CA ILE A 329 -18.07 24.68 13.38
C ILE A 329 -18.23 24.63 14.91
N THR A 330 -18.07 23.43 15.46
CA THR A 330 -17.96 23.20 16.91
C THR A 330 -16.57 22.67 17.28
N PRO A 331 -16.09 22.88 18.53
CA PRO A 331 -14.85 22.27 19.00
C PRO A 331 -14.83 20.74 18.84
N GLU A 332 -15.99 20.11 19.02
CA GLU A 332 -16.16 18.66 18.83
C GLU A 332 -15.93 18.24 17.37
N ASN A 333 -16.54 18.95 16.41
CA ASN A 333 -16.36 18.68 14.98
C ASN A 333 -14.90 18.87 14.54
N ILE A 334 -14.20 19.86 15.10
CA ILE A 334 -12.76 20.07 14.86
C ILE A 334 -11.95 18.89 15.40
N LYS A 335 -12.26 18.38 16.61
CA LYS A 335 -11.57 17.24 17.21
C LYS A 335 -11.76 15.96 16.40
N LYS A 336 -13.00 15.66 15.96
CA LYS A 336 -13.31 14.57 15.01
C LYS A 336 -12.49 14.72 13.72
N ALA A 337 -12.47 15.93 13.16
CA ALA A 337 -11.76 16.19 11.90
C ALA A 337 -10.24 15.96 12.03
N LYS A 338 -9.63 16.36 13.15
CA LYS A 338 -8.21 16.09 13.43
C LYS A 338 -7.90 14.60 13.52
N LYS A 339 -8.73 13.81 14.23
CA LYS A 339 -8.58 12.34 14.31
C LYS A 339 -8.67 11.68 12.92
N LEU A 340 -9.69 12.06 12.13
CA LEU A 340 -9.84 11.56 10.76
C LEU A 340 -8.66 11.97 9.86
N LEU A 341 -8.08 13.16 10.05
CA LEU A 341 -6.91 13.59 9.29
C LEU A 341 -5.67 12.72 9.53
N GLU A 342 -5.50 12.12 10.71
CA GLU A 342 -4.39 11.18 10.95
C GLU A 342 -4.55 9.91 10.11
N ILE A 343 -5.77 9.37 10.01
CA ILE A 343 -6.07 8.24 9.12
C ILE A 343 -5.79 8.60 7.66
N VAL A 344 -6.27 9.78 7.23
CA VAL A 344 -6.04 10.29 5.87
C VAL A 344 -4.55 10.47 5.59
N LYS A 345 -3.76 11.00 6.53
CA LYS A 345 -2.31 11.15 6.40
C LYS A 345 -1.61 9.79 6.23
N PHE A 346 -2.02 8.80 7.02
CA PHE A 346 -1.47 7.45 6.94
C PHE A 346 -1.68 6.85 5.54
N ILE A 347 -2.91 6.88 5.04
CA ILE A 347 -3.25 6.30 3.72
C ILE A 347 -2.60 7.10 2.59
N ASP A 348 -2.60 8.43 2.66
CA ASP A 348 -1.95 9.29 1.65
C ASP A 348 -0.46 8.99 1.51
N TYR A 349 0.23 8.80 2.64
CA TYR A 349 1.66 8.47 2.65
C TYR A 349 1.91 7.10 2.03
N ASN A 350 1.13 6.07 2.44
CA ASN A 350 1.22 4.72 1.88
C ASN A 350 1.05 4.75 0.36
N PHE A 351 0.10 5.55 -0.14
CA PHE A 351 -0.11 5.68 -1.58
C PHE A 351 1.05 6.36 -2.30
N ILE A 352 1.65 7.43 -1.75
CA ILE A 352 2.80 8.10 -2.38
C ILE A 352 3.94 7.09 -2.59
N ASN A 353 4.26 6.29 -1.56
CA ASN A 353 5.28 5.25 -1.65
C ASN A 353 4.89 4.17 -2.67
N THR A 354 3.63 3.73 -2.65
CA THR A 354 3.08 2.77 -3.61
C THR A 354 3.19 3.29 -5.06
N ALA A 355 2.86 4.55 -5.31
CA ALA A 355 2.81 5.13 -6.65
C ALA A 355 4.20 5.22 -7.31
N THR A 356 5.23 5.55 -6.53
CA THR A 356 6.61 5.55 -6.99
C THR A 356 7.02 4.15 -7.46
N VAL A 357 6.78 3.13 -6.62
CA VAL A 357 7.12 1.73 -6.93
C VAL A 357 6.32 1.22 -8.13
N MET A 358 5.01 1.47 -8.16
CA MET A 358 4.12 0.98 -9.20
C MET A 358 4.47 1.55 -10.58
N THR A 359 4.94 2.80 -10.65
CA THR A 359 5.39 3.41 -11.91
C THR A 359 6.64 2.70 -12.48
N VAL A 360 7.60 2.35 -11.61
CA VAL A 360 8.81 1.60 -12.00
C VAL A 360 8.42 0.18 -12.44
N LEU A 361 7.52 -0.47 -11.68
CA LEU A 361 7.04 -1.81 -11.96
C LEU A 361 6.25 -1.92 -13.27
N THR A 362 5.52 -0.89 -13.71
CA THR A 362 4.78 -0.94 -14.99
C THR A 362 5.71 -1.30 -16.15
N PHE A 363 6.90 -0.69 -16.18
CA PHE A 363 7.86 -0.90 -17.25
C PHE A 363 8.49 -2.30 -17.16
N LYS A 364 8.83 -2.74 -15.94
CA LYS A 364 9.48 -4.03 -15.68
C LYS A 364 8.55 -5.22 -15.97
N ILE A 365 7.32 -5.19 -15.46
CA ILE A 365 6.32 -6.27 -15.67
C ILE A 365 6.02 -6.48 -17.15
N VAL A 366 5.99 -5.40 -17.95
CA VAL A 366 5.82 -5.51 -19.41
C VAL A 366 7.01 -6.21 -20.08
N GLN A 367 8.23 -5.94 -19.61
CA GLN A 367 9.43 -6.63 -20.13
C GLN A 367 9.46 -8.11 -19.72
N ASP A 368 9.12 -8.42 -18.48
CA ASP A 368 9.15 -9.79 -17.95
C ASP A 368 8.05 -10.66 -18.57
N ALA A 369 6.85 -10.10 -18.78
CA ALA A 369 5.75 -10.76 -19.50
C ALA A 369 6.11 -11.12 -20.96
N GLN A 370 7.09 -10.45 -21.58
CA GLN A 370 7.56 -10.77 -22.94
C GLN A 370 8.66 -11.84 -22.97
N ARG A 371 9.42 -11.99 -21.87
CA ARG A 371 10.60 -12.87 -21.79
C ARG A 371 10.25 -14.26 -21.29
N ILE A 372 9.38 -14.36 -20.28
CA ILE A 372 9.10 -15.62 -19.58
C ILE A 372 8.34 -16.65 -20.44
N PRO A 373 7.34 -16.29 -21.27
CA PRO A 373 6.63 -17.27 -22.10
C PRO A 373 7.50 -17.94 -23.17
N LYS A 374 8.69 -17.39 -23.45
CA LYS A 374 9.65 -17.94 -24.43
C LYS A 374 10.60 -18.97 -23.81
N MET A 375 10.49 -19.22 -22.50
CA MET A 375 11.33 -20.15 -21.77
C MET A 375 10.57 -21.46 -21.52
N ASN A 376 11.28 -22.58 -21.46
CA ASN A 376 10.78 -23.75 -20.76
C ASN A 376 10.79 -23.43 -19.26
N ILE A 377 9.66 -22.93 -18.75
CA ILE A 377 9.54 -22.34 -17.41
C ILE A 377 10.00 -23.32 -16.33
N GLU A 378 9.62 -24.60 -16.42
CA GLU A 378 10.01 -25.61 -15.43
C GLU A 378 11.53 -25.83 -15.41
N GLN A 379 12.13 -26.05 -16.58
CA GLN A 379 13.57 -26.33 -16.68
C GLN A 379 14.42 -25.10 -16.33
N ALA A 380 13.99 -23.91 -16.75
CA ALA A 380 14.68 -22.65 -16.47
C ALA A 380 14.59 -22.27 -14.98
N LEU A 381 13.45 -22.53 -14.33
CA LEU A 381 13.29 -22.36 -12.88
C LEU A 381 14.18 -23.34 -12.11
N VAL A 382 14.15 -24.65 -12.41
CA VAL A 382 14.96 -25.65 -11.69
C VAL A 382 16.46 -25.34 -11.80
N THR A 383 16.91 -24.94 -12.99
CA THR A 383 18.32 -24.56 -13.23
C THR A 383 18.69 -23.32 -12.43
N SER A 384 17.83 -22.29 -12.44
CA SER A 384 18.01 -21.06 -11.66
C SER A 384 18.10 -21.36 -10.17
N PHE A 385 17.19 -22.17 -9.64
CA PHE A 385 17.14 -22.53 -8.23
C PHE A 385 18.39 -23.26 -7.76
N THR A 386 18.87 -24.20 -8.57
CA THR A 386 20.09 -24.96 -8.28
C THR A 386 21.31 -24.04 -8.20
N LEU A 387 21.48 -23.17 -9.20
CA LEU A 387 22.58 -22.20 -9.25
C LEU A 387 22.55 -21.22 -8.06
N LEU A 388 21.38 -20.66 -7.76
CA LEU A 388 21.22 -19.67 -6.69
C LEU A 388 21.39 -20.29 -5.29
N SER A 389 21.01 -21.56 -5.13
CA SER A 389 21.29 -22.31 -3.91
C SER A 389 22.79 -22.56 -3.72
N GLN A 390 23.51 -22.92 -4.79
CA GLN A 390 24.98 -23.09 -4.74
C GLN A 390 25.70 -21.78 -4.40
N LYS A 391 25.16 -20.64 -4.82
CA LYS A 391 25.70 -19.31 -4.53
C LYS A 391 25.27 -18.75 -3.16
N GLY A 392 24.52 -19.53 -2.36
CA GLY A 392 24.04 -19.09 -1.04
C GLY A 392 22.99 -17.98 -1.08
N VAL A 393 22.44 -17.68 -2.26
CA VAL A 393 21.33 -16.72 -2.44
C VAL A 393 20.06 -17.30 -1.86
N PHE A 394 19.82 -18.60 -2.02
CA PHE A 394 18.72 -19.28 -1.35
C PHE A 394 19.17 -19.86 -0.02
N ILE A 395 18.47 -19.48 1.04
CA ILE A 395 18.68 -20.03 2.38
C ILE A 395 18.27 -21.49 2.34
N LYS A 396 19.13 -22.39 2.86
CA LYS A 396 18.85 -23.84 2.89
C LYS A 396 17.53 -24.10 3.63
N LYS A 397 16.55 -24.66 2.91
CA LYS A 397 15.26 -25.14 3.40
C LYS A 397 15.07 -26.60 3.01
N ASP A 398 14.03 -27.25 3.52
CA ASP A 398 13.69 -28.60 3.06
C ASP A 398 13.15 -28.60 1.61
N GLN A 399 13.22 -29.75 0.95
CA GLN A 399 12.81 -29.90 -0.45
C GLN A 399 11.32 -29.59 -0.67
N LYS A 400 10.47 -29.79 0.35
CA LYS A 400 9.03 -29.54 0.29
C LYS A 400 8.73 -28.04 0.30
N ALA A 401 9.48 -27.27 1.08
CA ALA A 401 9.40 -25.81 1.13
C ALA A 401 9.81 -25.20 -0.22
N TYR A 402 10.88 -25.70 -0.84
CA TYR A 402 11.29 -25.29 -2.18
C TYR A 402 10.23 -25.59 -3.23
N LYS A 403 9.67 -26.81 -3.24
CA LYS A 403 8.61 -27.18 -4.20
C LYS A 403 7.38 -26.27 -4.08
N ARG A 404 6.96 -25.97 -2.85
CA ARG A 404 5.83 -25.04 -2.60
C ARG A 404 6.13 -23.63 -3.10
N ARG A 405 7.34 -23.11 -2.88
CA ARG A 405 7.74 -21.79 -3.38
C ARG A 405 7.77 -21.76 -4.91
N PHE A 406 8.27 -22.83 -5.53
CA PHE A 406 8.28 -23.00 -6.99
C PHE A 406 6.86 -22.95 -7.58
N GLU A 407 5.94 -23.75 -7.05
CA GLU A 407 4.55 -23.80 -7.53
C GLU A 407 3.86 -22.44 -7.37
N LEU A 408 4.14 -21.75 -6.27
CA LEU A 408 3.61 -20.42 -6.00
C LEU A 408 4.17 -19.37 -6.97
N LEU A 409 5.49 -19.36 -7.19
CA LEU A 409 6.14 -18.42 -8.10
C LEU A 409 5.65 -18.60 -9.55
N ALA A 410 5.53 -19.85 -10.02
CA ALA A 410 5.02 -20.13 -11.35
C ALA A 410 3.60 -19.57 -11.55
N LYS A 411 2.70 -19.79 -10.59
CA LYS A 411 1.33 -19.22 -10.63
C LYS A 411 1.34 -17.69 -10.61
N ARG A 412 2.20 -17.09 -9.78
CA ARG A 412 2.36 -15.63 -9.66
C ARG A 412 2.84 -14.99 -10.96
N ILE A 413 3.84 -15.57 -11.60
CA ILE A 413 4.37 -15.08 -12.88
C ILE A 413 3.27 -15.01 -13.95
N VAL A 414 2.45 -16.07 -14.06
CA VAL A 414 1.36 -16.13 -15.06
C VAL A 414 0.30 -15.06 -14.80
N ALA A 415 -0.01 -14.80 -13.52
CA ALA A 415 -1.03 -13.83 -13.13
C ALA A 415 -0.51 -12.40 -12.92
N LEU A 416 0.81 -12.18 -13.02
CA LEU A 416 1.49 -10.96 -12.57
C LEU A 416 0.90 -9.70 -13.19
N SER A 417 0.68 -9.70 -14.51
CA SER A 417 0.15 -8.54 -15.23
C SER A 417 -1.30 -8.23 -14.87
N ILE A 418 -2.14 -9.26 -14.73
CA ILE A 418 -3.55 -9.09 -14.36
C ILE A 418 -3.64 -8.55 -12.93
N ASN A 419 -2.99 -9.20 -11.97
CA ASN A 419 -3.00 -8.79 -10.58
C ASN A 419 -2.45 -7.37 -10.41
N TYR A 420 -1.35 -7.05 -11.08
CA TYR A 420 -0.76 -5.71 -11.07
C TYR A 420 -1.76 -4.62 -11.46
N PHE A 421 -2.47 -4.79 -12.58
CA PHE A 421 -3.38 -3.75 -13.08
C PHE A 421 -4.61 -3.57 -12.19
N GLU A 422 -5.16 -4.66 -11.66
CA GLU A 422 -6.32 -4.56 -10.78
C GLU A 422 -5.93 -3.95 -9.42
N ILE A 423 -4.80 -4.37 -8.83
CA ILE A 423 -4.25 -3.80 -7.60
C ILE A 423 -3.96 -2.31 -7.76
N TRP A 424 -3.38 -1.91 -8.90
CA TRP A 424 -3.13 -0.51 -9.20
C TRP A 424 -4.42 0.32 -9.27
N GLY A 425 -5.46 -0.22 -9.93
CA GLY A 425 -6.77 0.42 -10.01
C GLY A 425 -7.38 0.65 -8.62
N HIS A 426 -7.33 -0.36 -7.74
CA HIS A 426 -7.80 -0.23 -6.36
C HIS A 426 -6.99 0.78 -5.55
N ALA A 427 -5.66 0.81 -5.70
CA ALA A 427 -4.81 1.79 -5.03
C ALA A 427 -5.19 3.23 -5.40
N ILE A 428 -5.38 3.49 -6.71
CA ILE A 428 -5.74 4.82 -7.21
C ILE A 428 -7.13 5.24 -6.72
N ALA A 429 -8.12 4.34 -6.77
CA ALA A 429 -9.46 4.63 -6.27
C ALA A 429 -9.45 5.01 -4.78
N GLN A 430 -8.73 4.25 -3.94
CA GLN A 430 -8.56 4.59 -2.52
C GLN A 430 -7.90 5.97 -2.34
N LYS A 431 -6.89 6.29 -3.15
CA LYS A 431 -6.23 7.61 -3.08
C LYS A 431 -7.20 8.75 -3.38
N HIS A 432 -8.00 8.61 -4.43
CA HIS A 432 -8.94 9.64 -4.81
C HIS A 432 -10.05 9.82 -3.79
N GLN A 433 -10.58 8.72 -3.24
CA GLN A 433 -11.52 8.74 -2.13
C GLN A 433 -10.93 9.51 -0.93
N VAL A 434 -9.73 9.15 -0.48
CA VAL A 434 -9.06 9.77 0.67
C VAL A 434 -8.73 11.25 0.42
N ALA A 435 -8.34 11.62 -0.80
CA ALA A 435 -8.04 13.01 -1.15
C ALA A 435 -9.26 13.94 -1.02
N GLN A 436 -10.45 13.41 -1.27
CA GLN A 436 -11.70 14.17 -1.12
C GLN A 436 -12.02 14.41 0.36
N TYR A 437 -11.99 13.35 1.17
CA TYR A 437 -12.12 13.47 2.62
C TYR A 437 -11.11 14.47 3.20
N LYS A 438 -9.84 14.40 2.76
CA LYS A 438 -8.77 15.32 3.18
C LYS A 438 -9.13 16.79 2.95
N ALA A 439 -9.66 17.12 1.78
CA ALA A 439 -9.97 18.51 1.43
C ALA A 439 -11.04 19.09 2.37
N TYR A 440 -12.10 18.32 2.63
CA TYR A 440 -13.19 18.70 3.52
C TYR A 440 -12.72 18.82 4.98
N LEU A 441 -12.01 17.81 5.48
CA LEU A 441 -11.48 17.80 6.86
C LEU A 441 -10.50 18.96 7.12
N LYS A 442 -9.64 19.28 6.14
CA LYS A 442 -8.76 20.46 6.23
C LYS A 442 -9.54 21.77 6.26
N ALA A 443 -10.67 21.86 5.55
CA ALA A 443 -11.52 23.04 5.60
C ALA A 443 -12.10 23.24 7.00
N ILE A 444 -12.59 22.18 7.65
CA ILE A 444 -13.08 22.22 9.04
C ILE A 444 -11.97 22.68 9.99
N VAL A 445 -10.80 22.06 9.96
CA VAL A 445 -9.70 22.39 10.87
C VAL A 445 -9.20 23.83 10.68
N LYS A 446 -9.13 24.35 9.45
CA LYS A 446 -8.74 25.75 9.20
C LYS A 446 -9.71 26.77 9.81
N MET A 447 -10.97 26.40 10.06
CA MET A 447 -11.93 27.30 10.70
C MET A 447 -11.66 27.47 12.20
N GLU A 448 -10.89 26.58 12.83
CA GLU A 448 -10.41 26.72 14.22
C GLU A 448 -9.63 28.03 14.43
N GLU A 449 -8.73 28.36 13.50
CA GLU A 449 -7.95 29.60 13.52
C GLU A 449 -8.83 30.86 13.47
N ARG A 450 -9.99 30.78 12.81
CA ARG A 450 -10.96 31.89 12.73
C ARG A 450 -11.74 32.06 14.04
N ILE A 451 -12.00 30.99 14.77
CA ILE A 451 -12.65 31.04 16.08
C ILE A 451 -11.69 31.57 17.13
N ALA A 452 -10.42 31.13 17.11
CA ALA A 452 -9.38 31.63 18.02
C ALA A 452 -9.21 33.16 17.89
N LYS A 453 -9.09 33.68 16.66
CA LYS A 453 -8.95 35.13 16.40
C LYS A 453 -10.17 35.97 16.80
N LYS A 454 -11.38 35.39 16.79
CA LYS A 454 -12.61 36.07 17.23
C LYS A 454 -12.79 36.09 18.75
N LYS A 455 -12.03 35.30 19.50
CA LYS A 455 -12.04 35.31 20.97
C LYS A 455 -11.01 36.27 21.57
N GLU A 456 -10.07 36.74 20.75
CA GLU A 456 -8.96 37.63 21.16
C GLU A 456 -9.19 39.11 20.80
N GLY A 457 -10.25 39.43 20.06
CA GLY A 457 -10.69 40.79 19.76
C GLY A 457 -12.16 40.97 20.07
#